data_AF-A0A6M2AX39-F1
#
_entry.id   AF-A0A6M2AX39-F1
#
_cell.length_a   1.000
_cell.length_b   1.000
_cell.length_c   1.000
_cell.angle_alpha   90.00
_cell.angle_beta   90.00
_cell.angle_gamma   90.00
#
_symmetry.space_group_name_H-M   'P 1'
#
loop_
_entity.id
_entity.type
_entity.pdbx_description
1 polymer ?
#
loop_
_entity_poly.entity_id
_entity_poly.type
_entity_poly.pdbx_seq_one_letter_code
_entity_poly.pdbx_strand_id
1 'polypeptide(L)'
;MEKNAGKKLHGFFTADFKENENGKPYLTEINVRMVAFNMLFAAAGANFSEDIVNLLQNPKAFDLNYRMYKFESDLIFLRDVDAEPILMKETDLLDKVENH
;
A
#
# COMPACT_ATOMS: atom_id res chain seq x y z
N MET A 1 11.87 25.89 9.15
CA MET A 1 10.44 25.54 8.97
C MET A 1 10.08 25.89 7.54
N GLU A 2 9.95 24.87 6.70
CA GLU A 2 9.96 25.02 5.25
C GLU A 2 8.69 25.69 4.70
N LYS A 3 8.91 26.45 3.63
CA LYS A 3 7.90 27.14 2.83
C LYS A 3 6.99 26.10 2.16
N ASN A 4 5.75 25.97 2.64
CA ASN A 4 4.68 25.34 1.88
C ASN A 4 4.54 26.07 0.54
N ALA A 5 4.68 25.37 -0.58
CA ALA A 5 4.68 25.92 -1.94
C ALA A 5 3.34 26.53 -2.39
N GLY A 6 2.44 26.90 -1.47
CA GLY A 6 1.11 27.49 -1.75
C GLY A 6 0.14 26.58 -2.51
N LYS A 7 0.58 25.39 -2.92
CA LYS A 7 -0.20 24.43 -3.69
C LYS A 7 -0.65 23.30 -2.78
N LYS A 8 -1.91 22.91 -2.92
CA LYS A 8 -2.45 21.72 -2.26
C LYS A 8 -1.75 20.50 -2.87
N LEU A 9 -1.12 19.69 -2.02
CA LEU A 9 -0.59 18.38 -2.44
C LEU A 9 -1.76 17.58 -3.04
N HIS A 10 -1.54 17.02 -4.22
CA HIS A 10 -2.54 16.24 -4.95
C HIS A 10 -1.88 15.00 -5.55
N GLY A 11 -2.66 13.93 -5.70
CA GLY A 11 -2.18 12.65 -6.21
C GLY A 11 -1.90 11.63 -5.11
N PHE A 12 -1.07 10.63 -5.44
CA PHE A 12 -0.76 9.51 -4.57
C PHE A 12 0.63 9.69 -3.94
N PHE A 13 0.71 9.45 -2.63
CA PHE A 13 1.95 9.57 -1.87
C PHE A 13 2.16 8.30 -1.06
N THR A 14 3.40 7.83 -0.96
CA THR A 14 3.78 6.81 0.02
C THR A 14 4.82 7.38 0.97
N ALA A 15 4.74 6.93 2.21
CA ALA A 15 5.62 7.31 3.29
C ALA A 15 6.26 6.04 3.86
N ASP A 16 7.57 5.96 3.76
CA ASP A 16 8.33 4.80 4.24
C ASP A 16 8.76 5.06 5.68
N PHE A 17 8.48 4.10 6.55
CA PHE A 17 8.83 4.18 7.97
C PHE A 17 9.85 3.10 8.32
N LYS A 18 10.82 3.46 9.15
CA LYS A 18 11.74 2.53 9.81
C LYS A 18 11.51 2.58 11.31
N GLU A 19 11.33 1.41 11.91
CA GLU A 19 11.20 1.25 13.35
C GLU A 19 12.58 1.23 14.03
N ASN A 20 12.70 1.83 15.22
CA ASN A 20 13.89 1.68 16.06
C ASN A 20 13.80 0.48 17.00
N GLU A 21 14.84 0.23 17.80
CA GLU A 21 14.90 -0.86 18.78
C GLU A 21 13.79 -0.85 19.85
N ASN A 22 13.09 0.28 20.03
CA ASN A 22 12.03 0.46 21.01
C ASN A 22 10.63 0.48 20.37
N GLY A 23 10.49 0.11 19.10
CA GLY A 23 9.18 0.09 18.44
C GLY A 23 8.72 1.43 17.89
N LYS A 24 9.55 2.48 17.93
CA LYS A 24 9.16 3.82 17.48
C LYS A 24 9.38 3.96 15.97
N PRO A 25 8.34 4.30 15.17
CA PRO A 25 8.48 4.51 13.74
C PRO A 25 9.09 5.90 13.44
N TYR A 26 10.00 5.94 12.47
CA TYR A 26 10.60 7.16 11.95
C TYR A 26 10.37 7.22 10.43
N LEU A 27 9.86 8.36 9.97
CA LEU A 27 9.72 8.63 8.53
C LEU A 27 11.10 8.75 7.89
N THR A 28 11.36 7.95 6.87
CA THR A 28 12.65 7.95 6.15
C THR A 28 12.53 8.52 4.74
N GLU A 29 11.41 8.30 4.05
CA GLU A 29 11.21 8.74 2.67
C GLU A 29 9.74 9.10 2.41
N ILE A 30 9.52 10.14 1.59
CA ILE A 30 8.23 10.43 0.98
C ILE A 30 8.37 10.30 -0.53
N ASN A 31 7.60 9.38 -1.12
CA ASN A 31 7.54 9.18 -2.56
C ASN A 31 6.26 9.79 -3.13
N VAL A 32 6.40 10.59 -4.19
CA VAL A 32 5.27 11.18 -4.93
C VAL A 32 4.88 10.26 -6.10
N ARG A 33 4.63 8.98 -5.80
CA ARG A 33 4.31 7.92 -6.76
C ARG A 33 3.72 6.71 -6.05
N MET A 34 3.06 5.84 -6.80
CA MET A 34 2.68 4.51 -6.32
C MET A 34 3.93 3.65 -6.06
N VAL A 35 3.80 2.71 -5.12
CA VAL A 35 4.78 1.63 -4.96
C VAL A 35 4.66 0.62 -6.11
N ALA A 36 5.77 -0.07 -6.41
CA ALA A 36 5.85 -0.97 -7.56
C ALA A 36 4.87 -2.16 -7.50
N PHE A 37 4.36 -2.50 -6.32
CA PHE A 37 3.47 -3.65 -6.08
C PHE A 37 2.04 -3.22 -5.73
N ASN A 38 1.59 -2.06 -6.20
CA ASN A 38 0.25 -1.52 -5.93
C ASN A 38 -0.91 -2.50 -6.25
N MET A 39 -0.72 -3.36 -7.25
CA MET A 39 -1.69 -4.38 -7.63
C MET A 39 -2.00 -5.37 -6.48
N LEU A 40 -1.04 -5.68 -5.62
CA LEU A 40 -1.25 -6.56 -4.47
C LEU A 40 -2.19 -5.93 -3.43
N PHE A 41 -2.14 -4.61 -3.24
CA PHE A 41 -3.10 -3.93 -2.38
C PHE A 41 -4.51 -4.04 -2.94
N ALA A 42 -4.68 -3.86 -4.26
CA ALA A 42 -5.98 -4.04 -4.90
C ALA A 42 -6.51 -5.47 -4.74
N ALA A 43 -5.67 -6.48 -4.96
CA ALA A 43 -6.01 -7.89 -4.73
C ALA A 43 -6.40 -8.17 -3.26
N ALA A 44 -5.79 -7.47 -2.31
CA ALA A 44 -6.10 -7.55 -0.89
C ALA A 44 -7.27 -6.63 -0.45
N GLY A 45 -7.96 -5.97 -1.38
CA GLY A 45 -9.16 -5.17 -1.12
C GLY A 45 -8.97 -3.65 -1.04
N ALA A 46 -7.76 -3.13 -1.29
CA ALA A 46 -7.42 -1.71 -1.31
C ALA A 46 -7.07 -1.23 -2.73
N ASN A 47 -8.09 -0.93 -3.53
CA ASN A 47 -7.92 -0.60 -4.95
C ASN A 47 -7.71 0.90 -5.22
N PHE A 48 -6.50 1.40 -4.93
CA PHE A 48 -6.16 2.81 -5.15
C PHE A 48 -6.22 3.26 -6.61
N SER A 49 -5.98 2.34 -7.55
CA SER A 49 -6.02 2.65 -8.99
C SER A 49 -7.46 2.96 -9.43
N GLU A 50 -8.42 2.16 -8.98
CA GLU A 50 -9.85 2.43 -9.18
C GLU A 50 -10.29 3.71 -8.49
N ASP A 51 -9.85 3.96 -7.24
CA ASP A 51 -10.15 5.19 -6.52
C ASP A 51 -9.70 6.44 -7.31
N ILE A 52 -8.50 6.41 -7.89
CA ILE A 52 -7.97 7.51 -8.72
C ILE A 52 -8.81 7.69 -9.98
N VAL A 53 -9.17 6.61 -10.67
CA VAL A 53 -10.01 6.70 -11.88
C VAL A 53 -11.38 7.28 -11.53
N ASN A 54 -12.01 6.81 -10.46
CA ASN A 54 -13.30 7.31 -9.99
C ASN A 54 -13.25 8.78 -9.61
N LEU A 55 -12.20 9.20 -8.89
CA LEU A 55 -11.98 10.60 -8.54
C LEU A 55 -11.83 11.50 -9.77
N LEU A 56 -11.10 11.04 -10.80
CA LEU A 56 -10.88 11.81 -12.02
C LEU A 56 -12.14 11.89 -12.91
N GLN A 57 -12.95 10.82 -12.93
CA GLN A 57 -14.17 10.76 -13.75
C GLN A 57 -15.33 11.57 -13.14
N ASN A 58 -15.53 11.50 -11.83
CA ASN A 58 -16.60 12.25 -11.17
C ASN A 58 -16.17 12.77 -9.78
N PRO A 59 -15.37 13.86 -9.73
CA PRO A 59 -14.84 14.39 -8.48
C PRO A 59 -15.91 14.79 -7.46
N LYS A 60 -17.11 15.15 -7.92
CA LYS A 60 -18.22 15.58 -7.04
C LYS A 60 -18.90 14.42 -6.32
N ALA A 61 -18.82 13.21 -6.88
CA ALA A 61 -19.42 12.01 -6.32
C ALA A 61 -18.40 11.12 -5.59
N PHE A 62 -17.10 11.44 -5.68
CA PHE A 62 -16.07 10.67 -5.01
C PHE A 62 -16.13 10.86 -3.49
N ASP A 63 -16.06 9.75 -2.76
CA ASP A 63 -16.06 9.76 -1.29
C ASP A 63 -14.71 10.25 -0.75
N LEU A 64 -14.71 11.45 -0.15
CA LEU A 64 -13.52 12.04 0.46
C LEU A 64 -13.38 11.70 1.96
N ASN A 65 -14.26 10.86 2.50
CA ASN A 65 -14.12 10.39 3.88
C ASN A 65 -12.85 9.55 4.03
N TYR A 66 -12.22 9.69 5.19
CA TYR A 66 -11.03 8.91 5.51
C TYR A 66 -11.36 7.40 5.55
N ARG A 67 -10.54 6.61 4.85
CA ARG A 67 -10.62 5.15 4.85
C ARG A 67 -9.27 4.56 5.26
N MET A 68 -9.29 3.70 6.27
CA MET A 68 -8.16 2.86 6.65
C MET A 68 -8.43 1.44 6.19
N TYR A 69 -7.63 0.94 5.24
CA TYR A 69 -7.69 -0.45 4.83
C TYR A 69 -7.02 -1.33 5.90
N LYS A 70 -7.67 -2.44 6.25
CA LYS A 70 -7.14 -3.45 7.16
C LYS A 70 -7.06 -4.75 6.39
N PHE A 71 -5.89 -5.36 6.40
CA PHE A 71 -5.66 -6.65 5.79
C PHE A 71 -5.77 -7.75 6.84
N GLU A 72 -6.06 -8.97 6.42
CA GLU A 72 -6.10 -10.12 7.31
C GLU A 72 -4.72 -10.31 7.97
N SER A 73 -4.71 -10.58 9.27
CA SER A 73 -3.51 -11.14 9.92
C SER A 73 -3.16 -12.44 9.22
N ASP A 74 -1.87 -12.76 9.07
CA ASP A 74 -1.34 -13.92 8.30
C ASP A 74 -1.26 -13.70 6.78
N LEU A 75 -1.79 -12.60 6.25
CA LEU A 75 -1.67 -12.31 4.81
C LEU A 75 -0.25 -11.86 4.46
N ILE A 76 0.40 -12.60 3.56
CA ILE A 76 1.72 -12.27 3.00
C ILE A 76 1.63 -12.13 1.49
N PHE A 77 2.66 -11.53 0.91
CA PHE A 77 2.87 -11.58 -0.52
C PHE A 77 4.27 -12.06 -0.85
N LEU A 78 4.35 -12.90 -1.88
CA LEU A 78 5.60 -13.33 -2.49
C LEU A 78 5.74 -12.62 -3.81
N ARG A 79 6.90 -11.99 -4.04
CA ARG A 79 7.20 -11.33 -5.30
C ARG A 79 8.60 -11.70 -5.75
N ASP A 80 8.74 -11.91 -7.04
CA ASP A 80 10.03 -12.02 -7.72
C ASP A 80 10.14 -10.92 -8.79
N VAL A 81 11.31 -10.80 -9.40
CA VAL A 81 11.54 -9.88 -10.53
C VAL A 81 10.80 -10.37 -11.77
N ASP A 82 10.81 -11.67 -12.03
CA ASP A 82 10.33 -12.28 -13.28
C ASP A 82 9.09 -13.19 -13.10
N ALA A 83 8.43 -13.12 -11.93
CA ALA A 83 7.25 -13.94 -11.64
C ALA A 83 6.04 -13.07 -11.27
N GLU A 84 4.84 -13.59 -11.56
CA GLU A 84 3.60 -12.99 -11.08
C GLU A 84 3.57 -13.04 -9.54
N PRO A 85 3.30 -11.92 -8.86
CA PRO A 85 3.31 -11.90 -7.41
C PRO A 85 2.11 -12.67 -6.86
N ILE A 86 2.34 -13.39 -5.77
CA ILE A 86 1.34 -14.26 -5.12
C ILE A 86 0.91 -13.58 -3.83
N LEU A 87 -0.41 -13.48 -3.62
CA LEU A 87 -1.01 -13.11 -2.34
C LEU A 87 -1.55 -14.38 -1.68
N MET A 88 -1.12 -14.69 -0.46
CA MET A 88 -1.49 -15.92 0.24
C MET A 88 -1.37 -15.76 1.76
N LYS A 89 -1.77 -16.80 2.51
CA LYS A 89 -1.50 -16.86 3.95
C LYS A 89 -0.10 -17.41 4.23
N GLU A 90 0.56 -16.93 5.28
CA GLU A 90 1.87 -17.45 5.70
C GLU A 90 1.76 -18.89 6.16
N THR A 91 0.68 -19.23 6.87
CA THR A 91 0.35 -20.61 7.25
C THR A 91 0.30 -21.56 6.05
N ASP A 92 -0.36 -21.16 4.95
CA ASP A 92 -0.41 -21.97 3.71
C ASP A 92 0.98 -22.17 3.07
N LEU A 93 1.92 -21.25 3.32
CA LEU A 93 3.30 -21.38 2.84
C LEU A 93 4.09 -22.38 3.70
N LEU A 94 3.98 -22.28 5.02
CA LEU A 94 4.71 -23.15 5.95
C LEU A 94 4.24 -24.60 5.87
N ASP A 95 2.93 -24.84 5.75
CA ASP A 95 2.37 -26.18 5.57
C ASP A 95 2.95 -26.91 4.34
N LYS A 96 3.29 -26.17 3.28
CA LYS A 96 3.92 -26.75 2.08
C LYS A 96 5.39 -27.10 2.28
N VAL A 97 6.09 -26.39 3.16
CA VAL A 97 7.52 -26.63 3.42
C VAL A 97 7.70 -27.82 4.36
N GLU A 98 6.82 -28.00 5.35
CA GLU A 98 6.93 -29.10 6.32
C GLU A 98 6.55 -30.49 5.76
N ASN A 99 5.81 -30.53 4.65
CA ASN A 99 5.36 -31.77 4.00
C ASN A 99 6.27 -32.23 2.84
N HIS A 100 7.47 -31.66 2.72
CA HIS A 100 8.50 -32.00 1.72
C HIS A 100 9.83 -32.36 2.39
#